data_AF-A0A7T8GKS8-F1
#
_entry.id   AF-A0A7T8GKS8-F1
#
_cell.length_a   1.000
_cell.length_b   1.000
_cell.length_c   1.000
_cell.angle_alpha   90.00
_cell.angle_beta   90.00
_cell.angle_gamma   90.00
#
_symmetry.space_group_name_H-M   'P 1'
#
loop_
_entity.id
_entity.type
_entity.pdbx_description
1 polymer ?
#
loop_
_entity_poly.entity_id
_entity_poly.type
_entity_poly.pdbx_seq_one_letter_code
_entity_poly.pdbx_strand_id
1 'polypeptide(L)' 'METKRVEIATLVRAGHTTSNIIKELNVSKATVCRVRKRLADGDDLKNKPRSGRPVKIRPNQVKTAFEAMPP' A
#
# COMPACT_ATOMS: atom_id res chain seq x y z
N MET A 1 -0.71 -9.56 2.90
CA MET A 1 -1.60 -8.43 3.30
C MET A 1 -2.42 -7.89 2.14
N GLU A 2 -1.91 -7.90 0.91
CA GLU A 2 -2.65 -7.43 -0.25
C GLU A 2 -3.89 -8.30 -0.53
N THR A 3 -3.75 -9.63 -0.48
CA THR A 3 -4.84 -10.61 -0.61
C THR A 3 -6.00 -10.33 0.36
N LYS A 4 -5.70 -10.15 1.66
CA LYS A 4 -6.70 -9.81 2.68
C LYS A 4 -7.43 -8.50 2.38
N ARG A 5 -6.79 -7.50 1.76
CA ARG A 5 -7.47 -6.23 1.41
C ARG A 5 -8.43 -6.40 0.26
N VAL A 6 -8.09 -7.26 -0.72
CA VAL A 6 -9.00 -7.60 -1.83
C VAL A 6 -10.21 -8.34 -1.28
N GLU A 7 -10.03 -9.30 -0.38
CA GLU A 7 -11.13 -9.99 0.30
C GLU A 7 -12.01 -9.05 1.16
N ILE A 8 -11.40 -8.12 1.90
CA ILE A 8 -12.17 -7.09 2.60
C ILE A 8 -12.97 -6.25 1.60
N ALA A 9 -12.38 -5.88 0.46
CA ALA A 9 -13.04 -5.06 -0.54
C ALA A 9 -14.23 -5.78 -1.21
N THR A 10 -14.11 -7.07 -1.48
CA THR A 10 -15.22 -7.88 -2.01
C THR A 10 -16.35 -7.99 -0.99
N LEU A 11 -16.04 -8.26 0.28
CA LEU A 11 -17.05 -8.34 1.35
C LEU A 11 -17.73 -6.99 1.61
N VAL A 12 -16.99 -5.88 1.54
CA VAL A 12 -17.56 -4.52 1.65
C VAL A 12 -18.51 -4.24 0.49
N ARG A 13 -18.15 -4.63 -0.75
CA ARG A 13 -19.02 -4.48 -1.93
C ARG A 13 -20.25 -5.38 -1.86
N ALA A 14 -20.12 -6.57 -1.27
CA ALA A 14 -21.23 -7.48 -1.02
C ALA A 14 -22.15 -7.03 0.14
N GLY A 15 -21.84 -5.92 0.82
CA GLY A 15 -22.69 -5.35 1.88
C GLY A 15 -22.50 -5.98 3.26
N HIS A 16 -21.44 -6.75 3.48
CA HIS A 16 -21.15 -7.32 4.80
C HIS A 16 -20.84 -6.23 5.82
N THR A 17 -21.29 -6.43 7.06
CA THR A 17 -21.00 -5.51 8.16
C THR A 17 -19.53 -5.59 8.56
N THR A 18 -18.99 -4.46 9.04
CA THR A 18 -17.61 -4.37 9.53
C THR A 18 -17.30 -5.44 10.59
N SER A 19 -18.26 -5.74 11.47
CA SER A 19 -18.13 -6.72 12.55
C SER A 19 -17.97 -8.15 12.02
N ASN A 20 -18.71 -8.51 10.96
CA ASN A 20 -18.58 -9.83 10.34
C ASN A 20 -17.21 -9.96 9.65
N ILE A 21 -16.79 -8.95 8.89
CA ILE A 21 -15.50 -8.94 8.19
C ILE A 21 -14.33 -9.09 9.17
N ILE A 22 -14.40 -8.41 10.33
CA ILE A 22 -13.39 -8.51 11.39
C ILE A 22 -13.28 -9.95 11.90
N LYS A 23 -14.42 -10.61 12.16
CA LYS A 23 -14.47 -11.99 12.66
C LYS A 23 -14.00 -13.00 11.62
N GLU A 24 -14.46 -12.88 10.37
CA GLU A 24 -14.13 -13.83 9.30
C GLU A 24 -12.66 -13.75 8.88
N LEU A 25 -12.11 -12.54 8.70
CA LEU A 25 -10.75 -12.36 8.17
C LEU A 25 -9.68 -12.20 9.26
N ASN A 26 -10.10 -12.17 10.53
CA ASN A 26 -9.26 -11.87 11.70
C ASN A 26 -8.41 -10.62 11.46
N VAL A 27 -9.09 -9.49 11.18
CA VAL A 27 -8.46 -8.20 10.87
C VAL A 27 -8.95 -7.12 11.81
N SER A 28 -8.11 -6.12 12.07
CA SER A 28 -8.51 -4.99 12.90
C SER A 28 -9.57 -4.12 12.21
N LYS A 29 -10.47 -3.52 13.01
CA LYS A 29 -11.43 -2.51 12.55
C LYS A 29 -10.77 -1.39 11.72
N ALA A 30 -9.58 -0.96 12.14
CA ALA A 30 -8.80 0.06 11.43
C ALA A 30 -8.39 -0.35 10.01
N THR A 31 -8.17 -1.65 9.77
CA THR A 31 -7.87 -2.18 8.43
C THR A 31 -9.11 -2.10 7.54
N VAL A 32 -10.27 -2.53 8.05
CA VAL A 32 -11.54 -2.48 7.31
C VAL A 32 -11.92 -1.04 6.98
N CYS A 33 -11.82 -0.11 7.94
CA CYS A 33 -12.08 1.31 7.70
C CYS A 33 -11.15 1.92 6.64
N ARG A 34 -9.85 1.56 6.63
CA ARG A 34 -8.90 2.04 5.62
C ARG A 34 -9.26 1.53 4.23
N VAL A 35 -9.62 0.26 4.09
CA VAL A 35 -10.04 -0.31 2.80
C VAL A 35 -11.33 0.36 2.32
N ARG A 36 -12.31 0.56 3.19
CA ARG A 36 -13.56 1.26 2.84
C ARG A 36 -13.32 2.69 2.38
N LYS A 37 -12.41 3.43 3.02
CA LYS A 37 -12.01 4.78 2.56
C LYS A 37 -11.41 4.73 1.16
N ARG A 38 -10.42 3.86 0.93
CA ARG A 38 -9.80 3.69 -0.40
C ARG A 38 -10.82 3.38 -1.49
N LEU A 39 -11.80 2.52 -1.20
CA LEU A 39 -12.87 2.21 -2.14
C LEU A 39 -13.75 3.43 -2.47
N ALA A 40 -14.02 4.29 -1.48
CA ALA A 40 -14.77 5.53 -1.69
C ALA A 40 -13.95 6.58 -2.46
N ASP A 41 -12.64 6.65 -2.20
CA ASP A 41 -11.70 7.56 -2.86
C ASP A 41 -11.31 7.08 -4.27
N GLY A 42 -11.66 5.83 -4.65
CA GLY A 42 -11.20 5.20 -5.90
C GLY A 42 -9.69 4.88 -5.91
N ASP A 43 -9.04 4.88 -4.74
CA ASP A 43 -7.60 4.60 -4.60
C ASP A 43 -7.31 3.09 -4.70
N ASP A 44 -6.10 2.78 -5.13
CA ASP A 44 -5.65 1.40 -5.33
C ASP A 44 -5.43 0.65 -3.98
N LEU A 45 -5.78 -0.64 -3.98
CA LEU A 45 -5.69 -1.48 -2.77
C LEU A 45 -4.27 -2.01 -2.50
N LYS A 46 -3.37 -1.91 -3.49
CA LYS A 46 -2.00 -2.40 -3.39
C LYS A 46 -1.20 -1.57 -2.40
N ASN A 47 -0.06 -2.13 -2.05
CA ASN A 47 0.88 -1.44 -1.19
C ASN A 47 1.68 -0.42 -1.99
N LYS A 48 1.59 0.86 -1.60
CA LYS A 48 2.46 1.89 -2.18
C LYS A 48 3.89 1.65 -1.66
N PRO A 49 4.92 1.83 -2.51
CA PRO A 49 6.30 1.75 -2.07
C PRO A 49 6.52 2.74 -0.94
N ARG A 50 7.22 2.30 0.11
CA ARG A 50 7.60 3.20 1.21
C ARG A 50 8.58 4.22 0.63
N SER A 51 8.37 5.50 0.92
CA SER A 51 9.24 6.59 0.47
C SER A 51 10.68 6.51 1.01
N GLY A 52 10.96 5.53 1.87
CA GLY A 52 12.27 5.29 2.46
C GLY A 52 12.79 6.49 3.25
N ARG A 53 14.02 6.37 3.75
CA ARG A 53 14.78 7.54 4.17
C ARG A 53 15.43 8.13 2.92
N PRO A 54 15.29 9.43 2.63
CA PRO A 54 16.01 10.05 1.52
C PRO A 54 17.50 9.78 1.64
N VAL A 55 18.10 9.19 0.61
CA VAL A 55 19.55 8.98 0.54
C VAL A 55 20.17 10.29 0.07
N LYS A 56 21.03 10.90 0.90
CA LYS A 56 21.88 12.00 0.42
C LYS A 56 22.86 11.43 -0.61
N ILE A 57 22.67 11.78 -1.87
CA ILE A 57 23.60 11.43 -2.94
C ILE A 57 24.96 12.06 -2.61
N ARG A 58 26.01 11.23 -2.48
CA ARG A 58 27.37 11.74 -2.26
C ARG A 58 27.96 12.19 -3.60
N PRO A 59 28.74 13.28 -3.66
CA PRO A 59 29.39 13.73 -4.90
C PRO A 59 30.19 12.63 -5.61
N ASN A 60 30.84 11.74 -4.85
CA ASN A 60 31.59 10.62 -5.41
C ASN A 60 30.70 9.63 -6.16
N GLN A 61 29.46 9.40 -5.73
CA GLN A 61 28.53 8.52 -6.45
C GLN A 61 28.10 9.10 -7.80
N VAL A 62 27.98 10.44 -7.88
CA VAL A 62 27.67 11.13 -9.13
C VAL A 62 28.86 11.05 -10.10
N LYS A 63 30.09 11.24 -9.59
CA LYS A 63 31.31 11.11 -10.40
C LYS A 63 31.46 9.71 -10.99
N THR A 64 31.33 8.68 -10.17
CA THR A 64 31.43 7.29 -10.64
C THR A 64 30.35 6.95 -11.66
N ALA A 65 29.13 7.48 -11.51
CA ALA A 65 28.06 7.27 -12.48
C ALA A 65 28.34 7.96 -13.84
N PHE A 66 28.93 9.17 -13.81
CA PHE A 66 29.35 9.89 -15.01
C PHE A 66 30.51 9.18 -15.74
N GLU A 67 31.49 8.65 -15.00
CA GLU A 67 32.62 7.91 -15.58
C GLU A 67 32.19 6.57 -16.18
N ALA A 68 31.17 5.92 -15.61
CA ALA A 68 30.67 4.63 -16.08
C ALA A 68 29.83 4.71 -17.36
N MET A 69 29.33 5.89 -17.72
CA MET A 69 28.51 6.09 -18.93
C MET A 69 28.90 7.41 -19.61
N PRO A 70 29.99 7.41 -20.40
CA PRO A 70 30.39 8.60 -21.14
C PRO A 70 29.38 8.93 -22.26
N PRO A 71 29.26 10.21 -22.65
CA PRO A 71 28.35 10.67 -23.70
C PRO A 71 28.72 10.17 -25.11
#